data_AF-A0A8T4N4S8-F1
#
_entry.id   AF-A0A8T4N4S8-F1
#
_cell.length_a   1.000
_cell.length_b   1.000
_cell.length_c   1.000
_cell.angle_alpha   90.00
_cell.angle_beta   90.00
_cell.angle_gamma   90.00
#
_symmetry.space_group_name_H-M   'P 1'
#
loop_
_entity.id
_entity.type
_entity.pdbx_description
1 polymer ?
#
loop_
_entity_poly.entity_id
_entity_poly.type
_entity_poly.pdbx_seq_one_letter_code
_entity_poly.pdbx_strand_id
1 'polypeptide(L)'
;MVGNNDSNARIILCKSLGIRDLIILHGIIIEGRTKEAKFLLQKRLNYENLNNLGYNYPGMKKLGYNDILLDELGYKTEEKGGITAEPKDSSRYDYVLGLLEKKTTKAELRQKGILPVHCKNVGVELSVLARIFELSDVVNLYSLDELKRHYLVRDLEKFFSDAKLSKVFSVDDMRLAGRTVRQLRRYYTDNQIISARFSHLELIAEGLPVRTSERRAMNK
;
A
#
# COMPACT_ATOMS: atom_id res chain seq x y z
N MET A 1 17.30 3.92 31.39
CA MET A 1 17.83 5.24 30.98
C MET A 1 18.35 5.15 29.56
N VAL A 2 17.49 5.29 28.55
CA VAL A 2 17.88 5.23 27.12
C VAL A 2 17.06 6.28 26.38
N GLY A 3 17.56 7.52 26.34
CA GLY A 3 16.89 8.65 25.69
C GLY A 3 17.81 9.82 25.32
N ASN A 4 19.10 9.77 25.71
CA ASN A 4 20.03 10.90 25.53
C ASN A 4 20.83 10.86 24.22
N ASN A 5 20.90 9.72 23.51
CA ASN A 5 21.77 9.60 22.32
C ASN A 5 21.18 10.26 21.08
N ASP A 6 19.86 10.18 20.88
CA ASP A 6 19.19 10.75 19.69
C ASP A 6 19.14 12.29 19.76
N SER A 7 18.82 12.86 20.93
CA SER A 7 18.81 14.31 21.14
C SER A 7 20.19 14.95 20.94
N ASN A 8 21.26 14.29 21.40
CA ASN A 8 22.63 14.80 21.21
C ASN A 8 23.06 14.77 19.74
N ALA A 9 22.70 13.72 18.99
CA ALA A 9 22.99 13.63 17.56
C ALA A 9 22.32 14.78 16.77
N ARG A 10 21.06 15.09 17.08
CA ARG A 10 20.34 16.21 16.44
C ARG A 10 20.94 17.57 16.77
N ILE A 11 21.41 17.77 18.01
CA ILE A 11 22.09 19.01 18.41
C ILE A 11 23.41 19.18 17.65
N ILE A 12 24.18 18.10 17.47
CA ILE A 12 25.43 18.12 16.70
C ILE A 12 25.14 18.48 15.23
N LEU A 13 24.11 17.88 14.65
CA LEU A 13 23.68 18.16 13.28
C LEU A 13 23.17 19.60 13.09
N CYS A 14 22.40 20.14 14.06
CA CYS A 14 22.02 21.56 14.03
C CYS A 14 23.24 22.47 13.96
N LYS A 15 24.25 22.20 14.81
CA LYS A 15 25.47 23.02 14.86
C LYS A 15 26.28 22.92 13.57
N SER A 16 26.35 21.75 12.94
CA SER A 16 27.06 21.60 11.65
C SER A 16 26.37 22.33 10.50
N LEU A 17 25.05 22.58 10.62
CA LEU A 17 24.27 23.41 9.71
C LEU A 17 24.33 24.90 10.06
N GLY A 18 25.09 25.30 11.08
CA GLY A 18 25.18 26.69 11.54
C GLY A 18 23.97 27.15 12.36
N ILE A 19 23.13 26.22 12.83
CA ILE A 19 21.94 26.50 13.63
C ILE A 19 22.26 26.26 15.11
N ARG A 20 22.01 27.27 15.94
CA ARG A 20 22.47 27.29 17.34
C ARG A 20 21.84 26.19 18.20
N ASP A 21 20.55 25.95 18.02
CA ASP A 21 19.76 24.98 18.77
C ASP A 21 18.52 24.51 18.01
N LEU A 22 17.83 23.51 18.58
CA LEU A 22 16.63 22.91 17.99
C LEU A 22 15.41 23.85 18.02
N ILE A 23 15.38 24.85 18.91
CA ILE A 23 14.28 25.80 19.02
C ILE A 23 14.32 26.76 17.82
N ILE A 24 15.50 27.29 17.52
CA ILE A 24 15.74 28.13 16.34
C ILE A 24 15.49 27.33 15.07
N LEU A 25 15.96 26.08 15.01
CA LEU A 25 15.62 25.19 13.89
C LEU A 25 14.11 25.10 13.69
N HIS A 26 13.35 24.80 14.74
CA HIS A 26 11.91 24.67 14.65
C HIS A 26 11.25 25.96 14.17
N GLY A 27 11.72 27.13 14.63
CA GLY A 27 11.28 28.43 14.13
C GLY A 27 11.51 28.61 12.63
N ILE A 28 12.70 28.25 12.15
CA ILE A 28 13.05 28.28 10.71
C ILE A 28 12.13 27.34 9.91
N ILE A 29 11.81 26.15 10.44
CA ILE A 29 10.87 25.22 9.79
C ILE A 29 9.44 25.76 9.79
N ILE A 30 8.98 26.41 10.84
CA ILE A 30 7.63 27.02 10.85
C ILE A 30 7.55 28.18 9.83
N GLU A 31 8.61 28.99 9.74
CA GLU A 31 8.70 30.08 8.77
C GLU A 31 8.77 29.54 7.33
N GLY A 32 9.53 28.47 7.11
CA GLY A 32 9.71 27.86 5.80
C GLY A 32 8.42 27.39 5.13
N ARG A 33 7.34 27.12 5.88
CA ARG A 33 6.07 26.64 5.29
C ARG A 33 5.38 27.67 4.40
N THR A 34 5.59 28.96 4.66
CA THR A 34 4.98 30.06 3.92
C THR A 34 5.96 30.69 2.92
N LYS A 35 7.16 30.12 2.80
CA LYS A 35 8.23 30.55 1.89
C LYS A 35 8.41 29.49 0.78
N GLU A 36 9.20 29.83 -0.23
CA GLU A 36 9.63 28.88 -1.28
C GLU A 36 10.65 27.88 -0.73
N ALA A 37 10.75 26.68 -1.33
CA ALA A 37 11.70 25.65 -0.89
C ALA A 37 13.16 26.14 -0.89
N LYS A 38 13.50 27.05 -1.80
CA LYS A 38 14.81 27.72 -1.85
C LYS A 38 15.23 28.33 -0.52
N PHE A 39 14.30 28.83 0.28
CA PHE A 39 14.59 29.41 1.60
C PHE A 39 15.25 28.39 2.55
N LEU A 40 14.72 27.16 2.59
CA LEU A 40 15.27 26.08 3.41
C LEU A 40 16.55 25.51 2.79
N LEU A 41 16.58 25.35 1.46
CA LEU A 41 17.76 24.84 0.75
C LEU A 41 18.98 25.77 0.90
N GLN A 42 18.79 27.09 0.91
CA GLN A 42 19.85 28.07 1.20
C GLN A 42 20.43 27.87 2.61
N LYS A 43 19.62 27.39 3.56
CA LYS A 43 20.05 27.03 4.92
C LYS A 43 20.54 25.58 5.02
N ARG A 44 20.77 24.91 3.88
CA ARG A 44 21.17 23.50 3.77
C ARG A 44 20.17 22.53 4.38
N LEU A 45 18.91 22.93 4.54
CA LEU A 45 17.82 22.10 5.06
C LEU A 45 17.12 21.39 3.88
N ASN A 46 17.80 20.39 3.33
CA ASN A 46 17.24 19.46 2.35
C ASN A 46 16.58 18.25 3.06
N TYR A 47 15.92 17.37 2.30
CA TYR A 47 15.30 16.14 2.81
C TYR A 47 16.20 15.35 3.77
N GLU A 48 17.45 15.09 3.39
CA GLU A 48 18.36 14.25 4.18
C GLU A 48 18.61 14.87 5.57
N ASN A 49 18.94 16.15 5.60
CA ASN A 49 19.20 16.88 6.85
C ASN A 49 17.92 17.03 7.68
N LEU A 50 16.79 17.34 7.06
CA LEU A 50 15.51 17.45 7.74
C LEU A 50 15.07 16.11 8.34
N ASN A 51 15.22 15.02 7.60
CA ASN A 51 14.89 13.67 8.07
C ASN A 51 15.77 13.25 9.25
N ASN A 52 17.08 13.52 9.17
CA ASN A 52 18.02 13.27 10.27
C ASN A 52 17.75 14.16 11.51
N LEU A 53 17.11 15.32 11.32
CA LEU A 53 16.64 16.18 12.42
C LEU A 53 15.26 15.76 12.98
N GLY A 54 14.62 14.75 12.38
CA GLY A 54 13.32 14.21 12.79
C GLY A 54 12.11 14.81 12.08
N TYR A 55 12.32 15.62 11.03
CA TYR A 55 11.28 16.21 10.20
C TYR A 55 11.01 15.32 8.98
N ASN A 56 10.31 14.21 9.21
CA ASN A 56 9.89 13.30 8.12
C ASN A 56 8.68 13.86 7.34
N TYR A 57 8.35 13.23 6.21
CA TYR A 57 7.27 13.68 5.33
C TYR A 57 5.91 13.85 6.04
N PRO A 58 5.41 12.87 6.83
CA PRO A 58 4.18 13.05 7.61
C PRO A 58 4.26 14.19 8.64
N GLY A 59 5.42 14.38 9.27
CA GLY A 59 5.67 15.46 10.22
C GLY A 59 5.60 16.84 9.54
N MET A 60 6.26 17.00 8.40
CA MET A 60 6.23 18.24 7.63
C MET A 60 4.83 18.55 7.08
N LYS A 61 4.09 17.53 6.63
CA LYS A 61 2.66 17.65 6.27
C LYS A 61 1.82 18.21 7.41
N LYS A 62 2.01 17.71 8.64
CA LYS A 62 1.30 18.21 9.84
C LYS A 62 1.68 19.66 10.18
N LEU A 63 2.89 20.10 9.82
CA LEU A 63 3.32 21.49 9.99
C LEU A 63 2.74 22.44 8.93
N GLY A 64 2.07 21.90 7.90
CA GLY A 64 1.37 22.67 6.87
C GLY A 64 2.15 22.82 5.56
N TYR A 65 3.19 22.04 5.32
CA TYR A 65 3.90 22.02 4.05
C TYR A 65 3.04 21.34 2.97
N ASN A 66 2.97 21.94 1.78
CA ASN A 66 2.26 21.37 0.64
C ASN A 66 3.16 20.35 -0.11
N ASP A 67 2.56 19.50 -0.95
CA ASP A 67 3.30 18.46 -1.67
C ASP A 67 4.37 19.02 -2.61
N ILE A 68 4.10 20.16 -3.25
CA ILE A 68 5.00 20.83 -4.20
C ILE A 68 6.30 21.24 -3.51
N LEU A 69 6.20 21.93 -2.35
CA LEU A 69 7.35 22.34 -1.56
C LEU A 69 8.12 21.14 -1.01
N LEU A 70 7.42 20.08 -0.61
CA LEU A 70 8.07 18.86 -0.12
C LEU A 70 8.88 18.19 -1.24
N ASP A 71 8.32 18.11 -2.45
CA ASP A 71 9.01 17.57 -3.63
C ASP A 71 10.25 18.40 -3.97
N GLU A 72 10.15 19.73 -3.96
CA GLU A 72 11.29 20.64 -4.18
C GLU A 72 12.39 20.53 -3.11
N LEU A 73 12.04 20.16 -1.86
CA LEU A 73 13.01 19.89 -0.79
C LEU A 73 13.66 18.51 -0.91
N GLY A 74 13.22 17.70 -1.87
CA GLY A 74 13.69 16.34 -2.11
C GLY A 74 12.94 15.27 -1.34
N TYR A 75 11.80 15.59 -0.72
CA TYR A 75 10.91 14.56 -0.23
C TYR A 75 10.21 13.94 -1.44
N LYS A 76 10.51 12.68 -1.71
CA LYS A 76 9.77 11.94 -2.71
C LYS A 76 8.34 11.81 -2.21
N THR A 77 7.41 12.45 -2.89
CA THR A 77 5.98 12.18 -2.71
C THR A 77 5.84 10.67 -2.85
N GLU A 78 5.51 9.97 -1.76
CA GLU A 78 5.17 8.55 -1.88
C GLU A 78 4.00 8.50 -2.86
N GLU A 79 4.29 8.05 -4.09
CA GLU A 79 3.27 7.55 -4.99
C GLU A 79 2.36 6.69 -4.13
N LYS A 80 1.07 7.01 -4.13
CA LYS A 80 0.04 6.31 -3.35
C LYS A 80 0.31 4.79 -3.39
N GLY A 81 0.89 4.27 -2.30
CA GLY A 81 1.29 2.87 -2.17
C GLY A 81 2.77 2.61 -2.45
N GLY A 82 3.65 3.00 -1.53
CA GLY A 82 5.06 2.62 -1.62
C GLY A 82 5.88 3.10 -0.43
N ILE A 83 5.77 2.40 0.70
CA ILE A 83 6.69 2.55 1.83
C ILE A 83 8.11 2.20 1.32
N THR A 84 8.96 3.19 1.11
CA THR A 84 10.40 2.96 0.85
C THR A 84 11.15 2.91 2.18
N ALA A 85 11.66 1.72 2.52
CA ALA A 85 12.89 1.37 3.25
C ALA A 85 13.62 2.53 4.00
N GLU A 86 13.90 2.50 5.31
CA GLU A 86 14.69 1.54 6.12
C GLU A 86 14.64 1.98 7.62
N PRO A 87 15.13 1.21 8.65
CA PRO A 87 16.06 0.10 8.61
C PRO A 87 15.41 -1.25 8.88
N LYS A 88 15.97 -2.29 8.26
CA LYS A 88 15.91 -3.66 8.79
C LYS A 88 16.63 -3.66 10.15
N ASP A 89 15.91 -3.32 11.20
CA ASP A 89 16.26 -3.82 12.54
C ASP A 89 16.20 -5.34 12.41
N SER A 90 17.33 -6.00 12.13
CA SER A 90 17.43 -7.47 12.09
C SER A 90 16.80 -8.05 13.36
N SER A 91 17.00 -7.37 14.49
CA SER A 91 16.34 -7.65 15.77
C SER A 91 14.81 -7.73 15.70
N ARG A 92 14.13 -6.80 15.01
CA ARG A 92 12.67 -6.82 14.88
C ARG A 92 12.20 -7.84 13.84
N TYR A 93 12.96 -8.02 12.76
CA TYR A 93 12.69 -9.03 11.74
C TYR A 93 12.75 -10.44 12.33
N ASP A 94 13.85 -10.76 13.02
CA ASP A 94 14.08 -12.03 13.68
C ASP A 94 13.09 -12.27 14.83
N TYR A 95 12.69 -11.21 15.55
CA TYR A 95 11.67 -11.29 16.60
C TYR A 95 10.28 -11.61 16.04
N VAL A 96 9.86 -10.95 14.96
CA VAL A 96 8.55 -11.20 14.35
C VAL A 96 8.53 -12.60 13.72
N LEU A 97 9.56 -13.00 12.98
CA LEU A 97 9.65 -14.35 12.41
C LEU A 97 9.67 -15.44 13.49
N GLY A 98 10.48 -15.26 14.55
CA GLY A 98 10.53 -16.21 15.66
C GLY A 98 9.21 -16.34 16.43
N LEU A 99 8.34 -15.34 16.38
CA LEU A 99 6.96 -15.45 16.87
C LEU A 99 6.06 -16.17 15.86
N LEU A 100 6.18 -15.90 14.57
CA LEU A 100 5.38 -16.57 13.55
C LEU A 100 5.67 -18.08 13.48
N GLU A 101 6.92 -18.49 13.68
CA GLU A 101 7.34 -19.91 13.74
C GLU A 101 6.72 -20.66 14.93
N LYS A 102 6.46 -19.97 16.04
CA LYS A 102 5.85 -20.56 17.24
C LYS A 102 4.34 -20.77 17.15
N LYS A 103 3.73 -20.61 15.98
CA LYS A 103 2.26 -20.64 15.76
C LYS A 103 1.52 -19.64 16.66
N THR A 104 2.14 -18.50 16.94
CA THR A 104 1.55 -17.45 17.79
C THR A 104 0.21 -16.98 17.24
N THR A 105 -0.79 -16.85 18.10
CA THR A 105 -2.14 -16.43 17.73
C THR A 105 -2.23 -14.91 17.52
N LYS A 106 -3.26 -14.47 16.79
CA LYS A 106 -3.59 -13.04 16.60
C LYS A 106 -3.65 -12.27 17.93
N ALA A 107 -4.22 -12.86 18.97
CA ALA A 107 -4.38 -12.24 20.28
C ALA A 107 -3.03 -11.98 20.96
N GLU A 108 -2.13 -12.96 20.90
CA GLU A 108 -0.78 -12.87 21.47
C GLU A 108 0.09 -11.85 20.72
N LEU A 109 -0.03 -11.78 19.39
CA LEU A 109 0.63 -10.74 18.59
C LEU A 109 0.14 -9.34 18.96
N ARG A 110 -1.18 -9.16 19.13
CA ARG A 110 -1.75 -7.87 19.55
C ARG A 110 -1.32 -7.47 20.97
N GLN A 111 -1.27 -8.41 21.91
CA GLN A 111 -0.75 -8.16 23.26
C GLN A 111 0.72 -7.70 23.25
N LYS A 112 1.50 -8.20 22.30
CA LYS A 112 2.90 -7.78 22.06
C LYS A 112 3.03 -6.51 21.21
N GLY A 113 1.92 -5.86 20.84
CA GLY A 113 1.92 -4.65 20.00
C GLY A 113 2.28 -4.90 18.53
N ILE A 114 2.25 -6.15 18.07
CA ILE A 114 2.55 -6.52 16.68
C ILE A 114 1.26 -6.47 15.87
N LEU A 115 1.22 -5.55 14.92
CA LEU A 115 0.11 -5.34 13.98
C LEU A 115 0.49 -5.90 12.61
N PRO A 116 -0.49 -6.19 11.73
CA PRO A 116 -0.19 -6.74 10.41
C PRO A 116 0.71 -5.81 9.56
N VAL A 117 0.66 -4.49 9.79
CA VAL A 117 1.58 -3.53 9.16
C VAL A 117 3.04 -3.76 9.57
N HIS A 118 3.29 -4.14 10.83
CA HIS A 118 4.64 -4.46 11.29
C HIS A 118 5.16 -5.71 10.58
N CYS A 119 4.30 -6.71 10.39
CA CYS A 119 4.68 -7.91 9.66
C CYS A 119 4.93 -7.64 8.17
N LYS A 120 4.10 -6.80 7.54
CA LYS A 120 4.33 -6.37 6.14
C LYS A 120 5.66 -5.62 5.99
N ASN A 121 5.98 -4.71 6.90
CA ASN A 121 7.23 -3.94 6.87
C ASN A 121 8.47 -4.82 7.07
N VAL A 122 8.29 -5.92 7.79
CA VAL A 122 9.29 -6.98 7.96
C VAL A 122 9.33 -7.91 6.73
N GLY A 123 8.53 -7.69 5.69
CA GLY A 123 8.54 -8.50 4.47
C GLY A 123 7.89 -9.87 4.65
N VAL A 124 7.04 -10.05 5.65
CA VAL A 124 6.25 -11.28 5.81
C VAL A 124 5.25 -11.39 4.66
N GLU A 125 5.23 -12.56 4.02
CA GLU A 125 4.35 -12.82 2.89
C GLU A 125 2.87 -12.83 3.33
N LEU A 126 1.98 -12.35 2.45
CA LEU A 126 0.55 -12.31 2.70
C LEU A 126 -0.03 -13.71 2.99
N SER A 127 0.54 -14.76 2.39
CA SER A 127 0.18 -16.17 2.64
C SER A 127 0.31 -16.56 4.12
N VAL A 128 1.32 -16.04 4.80
CA VAL A 128 1.59 -16.29 6.22
C VAL A 128 0.67 -15.43 7.08
N LEU A 129 0.47 -14.16 6.70
CA LEU A 129 -0.43 -13.26 7.42
C LEU A 129 -1.89 -13.72 7.35
N ALA A 130 -2.33 -14.23 6.21
CA ALA A 130 -3.68 -14.75 6.01
C ALA A 130 -4.04 -15.92 6.93
N ARG A 131 -3.05 -16.61 7.51
CA ARG A 131 -3.26 -17.69 8.49
C ARG A 131 -3.53 -17.18 9.91
N ILE A 132 -3.17 -15.93 10.18
CA ILE A 132 -3.14 -15.37 11.54
C ILE A 132 -4.08 -14.18 11.66
N PHE A 133 -4.12 -13.33 10.64
CA PHE A 133 -4.94 -12.14 10.56
C PHE A 133 -6.12 -12.34 9.60
N GLU A 134 -7.21 -11.65 9.89
CA GLU A 134 -8.37 -11.67 9.00
C GLU A 134 -8.13 -10.76 7.80
N LEU A 135 -8.86 -11.00 6.71
CA LEU A 135 -8.79 -10.16 5.52
C LEU A 135 -9.05 -8.68 5.84
N SER A 136 -9.97 -8.38 6.76
CA SER A 136 -10.26 -7.03 7.25
C SER A 136 -9.04 -6.31 7.83
N ASP A 137 -8.10 -7.04 8.43
CA ASP A 137 -6.88 -6.48 9.02
C ASP A 137 -5.80 -6.19 7.97
N VAL A 138 -5.78 -6.93 6.85
CA VAL A 138 -4.72 -6.86 5.82
C VAL A 138 -5.14 -6.13 4.54
N VAL A 139 -6.45 -5.96 4.30
CA VAL A 139 -6.99 -5.44 3.04
C VAL A 139 -6.52 -4.02 2.72
N ASN A 140 -6.28 -3.19 3.73
CA ASN A 140 -5.79 -1.82 3.55
C ASN A 140 -4.25 -1.74 3.46
N LEU A 141 -3.56 -2.84 3.72
CA LEU A 141 -2.11 -2.89 3.71
C LEU A 141 -1.57 -3.35 2.36
N TYR A 142 -2.27 -4.23 1.67
CA TYR A 142 -1.85 -4.82 0.40
C TYR A 142 -2.61 -4.22 -0.79
N SER A 143 -1.96 -4.16 -1.94
CA SER A 143 -2.60 -3.79 -3.20
C SER A 143 -3.58 -4.88 -3.65
N LEU A 144 -4.54 -4.52 -4.50
CA LEU A 144 -5.54 -5.47 -4.98
C LEU A 144 -4.91 -6.58 -5.84
N ASP A 145 -3.82 -6.29 -6.56
CA ASP A 145 -3.00 -7.27 -7.29
C ASP A 145 -2.30 -8.27 -6.37
N GLU A 146 -1.81 -7.82 -5.21
CA GLU A 146 -1.23 -8.72 -4.20
C GLU A 146 -2.31 -9.59 -3.55
N LEU A 147 -3.46 -9.00 -3.22
CA LEU A 147 -4.59 -9.72 -2.60
C LEU A 147 -5.15 -10.79 -3.55
N LYS A 148 -5.24 -10.52 -4.86
CA LYS A 148 -5.73 -11.48 -5.86
C LYS A 148 -4.96 -12.80 -5.88
N ARG A 149 -3.67 -12.80 -5.48
CA ARG A 149 -2.86 -14.03 -5.44
C ARG A 149 -3.32 -15.03 -4.39
N HIS A 150 -4.03 -14.57 -3.37
CA HIS A 150 -4.39 -15.38 -2.21
C HIS A 150 -5.89 -15.40 -1.89
N TYR A 151 -6.66 -14.44 -2.42
CA TYR A 151 -8.09 -14.29 -2.13
C TYR A 151 -8.94 -14.33 -3.39
N LEU A 152 -10.13 -14.90 -3.27
CA LEU A 152 -11.12 -14.94 -4.35
C LEU A 152 -11.90 -13.62 -4.38
N VAL A 153 -12.54 -13.35 -5.52
CA VAL A 153 -13.42 -12.18 -5.69
C VAL A 153 -14.50 -12.12 -4.59
N ARG A 154 -15.06 -13.26 -4.19
CA ARG A 154 -16.08 -13.36 -3.13
C ARG A 154 -15.58 -12.91 -1.75
N ASP A 155 -14.28 -13.05 -1.49
CA ASP A 155 -13.69 -12.61 -0.22
C ASP A 155 -13.49 -11.09 -0.24
N LEU A 156 -13.12 -10.56 -1.40
CA LEU A 156 -12.76 -9.15 -1.61
C LEU A 156 -13.96 -8.24 -1.90
N GLU A 157 -15.11 -8.77 -2.33
CA GLU A 157 -16.29 -7.97 -2.67
C GLU A 157 -16.88 -7.20 -1.48
N LYS A 158 -16.59 -7.64 -0.25
CA LYS A 158 -16.98 -6.92 0.98
C LYS A 158 -16.19 -5.63 1.19
N PHE A 159 -15.03 -5.50 0.54
CA PHE A 159 -14.08 -4.41 0.76
C PHE A 159 -13.84 -3.55 -0.49
N PHE A 160 -14.11 -4.09 -1.68
CA PHE A 160 -13.87 -3.41 -2.95
C PHE A 160 -15.11 -3.42 -3.84
N SER A 161 -15.30 -2.33 -4.58
CA SER A 161 -16.37 -2.25 -5.57
C SER A 161 -16.06 -3.11 -6.80
N ASP A 162 -17.11 -3.55 -7.49
CA ASP A 162 -16.99 -4.31 -8.74
C ASP A 162 -16.13 -3.58 -9.79
N ALA A 163 -16.18 -2.25 -9.85
CA ALA A 163 -15.35 -1.44 -10.74
C ALA A 163 -13.84 -1.48 -10.39
N LYS A 164 -13.48 -1.72 -9.13
CA LYS A 164 -12.09 -1.92 -8.71
C LYS A 164 -11.66 -3.37 -8.94
N LEU A 165 -12.52 -4.33 -8.62
CA LEU A 165 -12.25 -5.75 -8.82
C LEU A 165 -12.07 -6.07 -10.31
N SER A 166 -12.86 -5.45 -11.19
CA SER A 166 -12.79 -5.69 -12.63
C SER A 166 -11.49 -5.26 -13.31
N LYS A 167 -10.68 -4.42 -12.65
CA LYS A 167 -9.37 -4.00 -13.17
C LYS A 167 -8.31 -5.07 -13.04
N VAL A 168 -8.50 -6.00 -12.10
CA VAL A 168 -7.46 -6.96 -11.69
C VAL A 168 -7.93 -8.39 -11.90
N PHE A 169 -9.21 -8.67 -11.71
CA PHE A 169 -9.81 -9.98 -11.94
C PHE A 169 -10.23 -10.17 -13.40
N SER A 170 -10.24 -11.42 -13.85
CA SER A 170 -10.76 -11.76 -15.18
C SER A 170 -12.28 -11.88 -15.15
N VAL A 171 -12.91 -11.90 -16.33
CA VAL A 171 -14.35 -12.15 -16.44
C VAL A 171 -14.74 -13.50 -15.85
N ASP A 172 -13.90 -14.53 -16.03
CA ASP A 172 -14.15 -15.85 -15.44
C ASP A 172 -14.09 -15.82 -13.91
N ASP A 173 -13.16 -15.07 -13.32
CA ASP A 173 -13.09 -14.91 -11.86
C ASP A 173 -14.36 -14.24 -11.32
N MET A 174 -14.82 -13.18 -12.00
CA MET A 174 -16.05 -12.47 -11.61
C MET A 174 -17.30 -13.33 -11.82
N ARG A 175 -17.32 -14.16 -12.86
CA ARG A 175 -18.38 -15.16 -13.09
C ARG A 175 -18.44 -16.18 -11.97
N LEU A 176 -17.30 -16.74 -11.55
CA LEU A 176 -17.21 -17.67 -10.43
C LEU A 176 -17.64 -17.01 -9.10
N ALA A 177 -17.48 -15.69 -8.99
CA ALA A 177 -18.03 -14.89 -7.90
C ALA A 177 -19.57 -14.75 -7.94
N GLY A 178 -20.23 -15.25 -8.98
CA GLY A 178 -21.69 -15.20 -9.15
C GLY A 178 -22.18 -13.96 -9.89
N ARG A 179 -21.29 -13.19 -10.56
CA ARG A 179 -21.72 -12.04 -11.36
C ARG A 179 -22.34 -12.50 -12.68
N THR A 180 -23.47 -11.90 -13.03
CA THR A 180 -24.20 -12.20 -14.26
C THR A 180 -23.58 -11.48 -15.46
N VAL A 181 -23.82 -12.00 -16.67
CA VAL A 181 -23.44 -11.34 -17.94
C VAL A 181 -23.84 -9.86 -17.94
N ARG A 182 -25.09 -9.56 -17.55
CA ARG A 182 -25.60 -8.18 -17.45
C ARG A 182 -24.77 -7.26 -16.56
N GLN A 183 -24.33 -7.77 -15.40
CA GLN A 183 -23.51 -7.00 -14.46
C GLN A 183 -22.10 -6.77 -15.02
N LEU A 184 -21.54 -7.78 -15.70
CA LEU A 184 -20.17 -7.71 -16.24
C LEU A 184 -20.05 -6.81 -17.47
N ARG A 185 -21.11 -6.64 -18.27
CA ARG A 185 -21.12 -5.73 -19.42
C ARG A 185 -20.81 -4.26 -19.08
N ARG A 186 -20.93 -3.87 -17.81
CA ARG A 186 -20.55 -2.52 -17.35
C ARG A 186 -19.05 -2.30 -17.28
N TYR A 187 -18.26 -3.38 -17.22
CA TYR A 187 -16.83 -3.33 -16.94
C TYR A 187 -15.97 -4.07 -17.96
N TYR A 188 -16.57 -4.96 -18.74
CA TYR A 188 -15.87 -5.81 -19.70
C TYR A 188 -16.51 -5.71 -21.09
N THR A 189 -15.69 -5.94 -22.10
CA THR A 189 -16.13 -5.97 -23.49
C THR A 189 -16.91 -7.26 -23.79
N ASP A 190 -17.81 -7.20 -24.78
CA ASP A 190 -18.57 -8.35 -25.22
C ASP A 190 -17.66 -9.54 -25.61
N ASN A 191 -16.50 -9.29 -26.23
CA ASN A 191 -15.52 -10.33 -26.56
C ASN A 191 -14.95 -11.04 -25.32
N GLN A 192 -14.66 -10.29 -24.25
CA GLN A 192 -14.18 -10.88 -23.00
C GLN A 192 -15.26 -11.72 -22.32
N ILE A 193 -16.52 -11.28 -22.43
CA ILE A 193 -17.68 -11.99 -21.85
C ILE A 193 -18.01 -13.26 -22.64
N ILE A 194 -17.97 -13.21 -23.97
CA ILE A 194 -18.16 -14.39 -24.83
C ILE A 194 -17.05 -15.43 -24.59
N SER A 195 -15.83 -14.96 -24.31
CA SER A 195 -14.70 -15.84 -24.02
C SER A 195 -14.77 -16.44 -22.61
N ALA A 196 -15.48 -15.79 -21.70
CA ALA A 196 -15.78 -16.36 -20.39
C ALA A 196 -16.81 -17.48 -20.54
N ARG A 197 -16.65 -18.55 -19.77
CA ARG A 197 -17.40 -19.81 -19.93
C ARG A 197 -18.87 -19.73 -19.45
N PHE A 198 -19.59 -18.69 -19.87
CA PHE A 198 -21.04 -18.58 -19.69
C PHE A 198 -21.78 -19.57 -20.58
N SER A 199 -22.95 -19.99 -20.13
CA SER A 199 -23.80 -20.85 -20.96
C SER A 199 -24.31 -20.09 -22.18
N HIS A 200 -24.57 -20.83 -23.27
CA HIS A 200 -25.13 -20.23 -24.48
C HIS A 200 -26.48 -19.55 -24.23
N LEU A 201 -27.30 -20.08 -23.31
CA LEU A 201 -28.58 -19.47 -22.94
C LEU A 201 -28.39 -18.10 -22.26
N GLU A 202 -27.41 -17.98 -21.36
CA GLU A 202 -27.10 -16.70 -20.71
C GLU A 202 -26.58 -15.66 -21.70
N LEU A 203 -25.73 -16.07 -22.65
CA LEU A 203 -25.23 -15.18 -23.68
C LEU A 203 -26.35 -14.70 -24.62
N ILE A 204 -27.23 -15.61 -25.06
CA ILE A 204 -28.37 -15.28 -25.93
C ILE A 204 -29.37 -14.35 -25.21
N ALA A 205 -29.67 -14.64 -23.93
CA ALA A 205 -30.59 -13.83 -23.13
C ALA A 205 -30.15 -12.37 -22.99
N GLU A 206 -28.84 -12.12 -23.04
CA GLU A 206 -28.26 -10.76 -22.97
C GLU A 206 -27.85 -10.20 -24.35
N GLY A 207 -28.25 -10.87 -25.43
CA GLY A 207 -28.06 -10.44 -26.81
C GLY A 207 -26.64 -10.57 -27.35
N LEU A 208 -25.81 -11.44 -26.75
CA LEU A 208 -24.44 -11.67 -27.18
C LEU A 208 -24.34 -12.77 -28.24
N PRO A 209 -23.49 -12.59 -29.27
CA PRO A 209 -23.31 -13.59 -30.31
C PRO A 209 -22.64 -14.84 -29.74
N VAL A 210 -23.28 -15.98 -29.96
CA VAL A 210 -22.72 -17.30 -29.62
C VAL A 210 -21.84 -17.76 -30.77
N ARG A 211 -20.55 -17.98 -30.51
CA ARG A 211 -19.65 -18.63 -31.46
C ARG A 211 -20.03 -20.11 -31.60
N THR A 212 -20.79 -20.43 -32.63
CA THR A 212 -21.09 -21.81 -33.04
C THR A 212 -19.90 -22.40 -33.82
N SER A 213 -18.76 -22.62 -33.15
CA SER A 213 -17.58 -23.20 -33.81
C SER A 213 -17.60 -24.72 -33.98
N GLU A 214 -18.66 -25.44 -33.61
CA GLU A 214 -18.67 -26.92 -33.60
C GLU A 214 -19.63 -27.63 -34.58
N ARG A 215 -20.13 -26.97 -35.65
CA ARG A 215 -20.97 -27.65 -36.66
C ARG A 215 -20.37 -27.85 -38.06
N ARG A 216 -19.05 -27.65 -38.24
CA ARG A 216 -18.39 -27.88 -39.55
C ARG A 216 -17.36 -29.01 -39.59
N ALA A 217 -17.28 -29.87 -38.57
CA ALA A 217 -16.34 -31.00 -38.51
C ALA A 217 -17.00 -32.41 -38.53
N MET A 218 -18.27 -32.52 -38.91
CA MET A 218 -18.97 -33.82 -39.01
C MET A 218 -19.52 -34.15 -40.41
N ASN A 219 -19.06 -33.45 -41.45
CA ASN A 219 -19.32 -33.83 -42.84
C ASN A 219 -18.00 -33.85 -43.62
N LYS A 220 -17.15 -34.85 -43.38
CA LYS A 220 -16.18 -35.38 -44.34
C LYS A 220 -15.97 -36.86 -44.07
#